data_AF-A0A485CBA9-F1
#
_entry.id   AF-A0A485CBA9-F1
#
_cell.length_a   1.000
_cell.length_b   1.000
_cell.length_c   1.000
_cell.angle_alpha   90.00
_cell.angle_beta   90.00
_cell.angle_gamma   90.00
#
_symmetry.space_group_name_H-M   'P 1'
#
loop_
_entity.id
_entity.type
_entity.pdbx_description
1 polymer ?
#
loop_
_entity_poly.entity_id
_entity_poly.type
_entity_poly.pdbx_seq_one_letter_code
_entity_poly.pdbx_strand_id
1 'polypeptide(L)'
;MQELTFKANDVLKKLFDDAGLILVDFKLEFGLFKGEVVLGDEFSPDGSRLWDKNTLDKMDKDRFRQSLGGLIEAYEEVAHRLGVKLD
;
A
#
# COMPACT_ATOMS: atom_id res chain seq x y z
N MET A 1 -18.61 -2.07 -3.97
CA MET A 1 -17.24 -1.65 -4.36
C MET A 1 -16.81 -0.42 -3.59
N GLN A 2 -17.43 0.76 -3.78
CA GLN A 2 -17.06 2.00 -3.04
C GLN A 2 -17.06 1.83 -1.51
N GLU A 3 -18.11 1.22 -0.95
CA GLU A 3 -18.20 0.96 0.49
C GLU A 3 -17.01 0.12 1.01
N LEU A 4 -16.67 -0.96 0.31
CA LEU A 4 -15.52 -1.80 0.67
C LEU A 4 -14.20 -1.04 0.52
N THR A 5 -14.07 -0.17 -0.48
CA THR A 5 -12.89 0.70 -0.65
C THR A 5 -12.74 1.68 0.51
N PHE A 6 -13.81 2.36 0.94
CA PHE A 6 -13.75 3.26 2.10
C PHE A 6 -13.44 2.50 3.39
N LYS A 7 -14.03 1.31 3.57
CA LYS A 7 -13.71 0.45 4.72
C LYS A 7 -12.24 0.01 4.70
N ALA A 8 -11.71 -0.37 3.53
CA ALA A 8 -10.29 -0.71 3.37
C ALA A 8 -9.41 0.51 3.72
N ASN A 9 -9.77 1.71 3.27
CA ASN A 9 -9.06 2.93 3.60
C ASN A 9 -8.98 3.16 5.11
N ASP A 10 -10.07 3.00 5.85
CA ASP A 10 -10.06 3.21 7.31
C ASP A 10 -9.14 2.22 8.04
N VAL A 11 -9.15 0.95 7.62
CA VAL A 11 -8.28 -0.08 8.18
C VAL A 11 -6.81 0.15 7.81
N LEU A 12 -6.54 0.36 6.52
CA LEU A 12 -5.17 0.47 6.00
C LEU A 12 -4.50 1.77 6.45
N LYS A 13 -5.22 2.90 6.48
CA LYS A 13 -4.67 4.15 7.01
C LYS A 13 -4.16 3.98 8.43
N LYS A 14 -4.93 3.31 9.31
CA LYS A 14 -4.51 3.06 10.68
C LYS A 14 -3.29 2.12 10.71
N LEU A 15 -3.33 1.02 9.96
CA LEU A 15 -2.24 0.07 9.88
C LEU A 15 -0.92 0.73 9.46
N PHE A 16 -0.95 1.56 8.41
CA PHE A 16 0.23 2.28 7.93
C PHE A 16 0.65 3.39 8.89
N ASP A 17 -0.29 4.10 9.52
CA ASP A 17 0.04 5.13 10.51
C ASP A 17 0.77 4.55 11.73
N ASP A 18 0.31 3.40 12.22
CA ASP A 18 0.93 2.64 13.32
C ASP A 18 2.34 2.14 12.91
N ALA A 19 2.58 1.91 11.62
CA ALA A 19 3.86 1.53 11.04
C ALA A 19 4.75 2.74 10.66
N GLY A 20 4.35 3.98 11.00
CA GLY A 20 5.11 5.18 10.68
C GLY A 20 5.10 5.56 9.20
N LEU A 21 4.02 5.21 8.49
CA LEU A 21 3.81 5.45 7.06
C LEU A 21 2.51 6.24 6.83
N ILE A 22 2.50 7.06 5.78
CA ILE A 22 1.31 7.76 5.29
C ILE A 22 0.80 7.00 4.08
N LEU A 23 -0.42 6.47 4.16
CA LEU A 23 -1.16 5.98 2.99
C LEU A 23 -1.76 7.16 2.24
N VAL A 24 -1.09 7.60 1.17
CA VAL A 24 -1.48 8.79 0.39
C VAL A 24 -2.69 8.48 -0.49
N ASP A 25 -2.60 7.39 -1.27
CA ASP A 25 -3.66 6.85 -2.10
C ASP A 25 -3.40 5.37 -2.44
N PHE A 26 -4.42 4.68 -2.94
CA PHE A 26 -4.30 3.31 -3.42
C PHE A 26 -5.38 2.96 -4.44
N LYS A 27 -5.11 1.94 -5.26
CA LYS A 27 -6.04 1.38 -6.24
C LYS A 27 -6.47 -0.02 -5.80
N LEU A 28 -7.76 -0.33 -5.92
CA LEU A 28 -8.30 -1.69 -5.73
C LEU A 28 -9.09 -2.11 -6.98
N GLU A 29 -9.06 -3.40 -7.28
CA GLU A 29 -9.91 -4.01 -8.30
C GLU A 29 -10.81 -5.08 -7.68
N PHE A 30 -12.07 -5.12 -8.11
CA PHE A 30 -13.06 -6.04 -7.59
C PHE A 30 -13.57 -6.95 -8.70
N GLY A 31 -13.77 -8.21 -8.35
CA GLY A 31 -14.44 -9.20 -9.21
C GLY A 31 -15.76 -9.65 -8.60
N LEU A 32 -16.48 -10.48 -9.36
CA LEU A 32 -17.62 -11.23 -8.85
C LEU A 32 -17.24 -12.69 -8.65
N PHE A 33 -17.48 -13.21 -7.45
CA PHE A 33 -17.36 -14.63 -7.16
C PHE A 33 -18.71 -15.16 -6.68
N LYS A 34 -19.30 -16.08 -7.44
CA LYS A 34 -20.64 -16.64 -7.17
C LYS A 34 -21.73 -15.57 -6.99
N GLY A 35 -21.62 -14.46 -7.72
CA GLY A 35 -22.58 -13.35 -7.68
C GLY A 35 -22.28 -12.29 -6.60
N GLU A 36 -21.29 -12.50 -5.75
CA GLU A 36 -20.89 -11.55 -4.70
C GLU A 36 -19.66 -10.74 -5.11
N VAL A 37 -19.61 -9.47 -4.67
CA VAL A 37 -18.45 -8.59 -4.90
C VAL A 37 -17.31 -8.99 -3.97
N VAL A 38 -16.17 -9.33 -4.55
CA VAL A 38 -14.97 -9.74 -3.82
C VAL A 38 -13.77 -8.88 -4.25
N LEU A 39 -12.95 -8.47 -3.29
CA LEU A 39 -11.68 -7.81 -3.57
C LEU A 39 -10.72 -8.81 -4.22
N GLY A 40 -10.16 -8.46 -5.37
CA GLY A 40 -9.20 -9.29 -6.11
C GLY A 40 -7.85 -8.60 -6.27
N ASP A 41 -7.19 -8.87 -7.40
CA ASP A 41 -5.91 -8.27 -7.82
C ASP A 41 -4.87 -8.34 -6.69
N GLU A 42 -4.26 -7.20 -6.34
CA GLU A 42 -3.25 -7.09 -5.32
C GLU A 42 -3.42 -5.80 -4.51
N PHE A 43 -2.77 -5.76 -3.35
CA PHE A 43 -2.46 -4.53 -2.65
C PHE A 43 -0.97 -4.54 -2.31
N SER A 44 -0.20 -3.67 -2.97
CA SER A 44 1.25 -3.59 -2.85
C SER A 44 1.71 -2.14 -3.09
N PRO A 45 2.99 -1.80 -2.79
CA PRO A 45 3.54 -0.47 -3.11
C PRO A 45 3.61 -0.16 -4.61
N ASP A 46 3.25 -1.12 -5.47
CA ASP A 46 3.12 -0.92 -6.92
C ASP A 46 1.90 -0.07 -7.29
N GLY A 47 0.78 -0.33 -6.59
CA GLY A 47 -0.54 0.30 -6.79
C GLY A 47 -1.01 1.19 -5.64
N SER A 48 -0.14 1.42 -4.64
CA SER A 48 -0.40 2.32 -3.51
C SER A 48 0.76 3.27 -3.30
N ARG A 49 0.46 4.50 -2.87
CA ARG A 49 1.48 5.48 -2.48
C ARG A 49 1.66 5.49 -0.98
N LEU A 50 2.89 5.25 -0.56
CA LEU A 50 3.29 5.09 0.83
C LEU A 50 4.48 6.00 1.09
N TRP A 51 4.31 6.98 1.97
CA TRP A 51 5.40 7.89 2.31
C TRP A 51 5.81 7.69 3.76
N ASP A 52 7.11 7.85 4.06
CA ASP A 52 7.57 7.88 5.45
C ASP A 52 6.91 9.06 6.19
N LYS A 53 6.34 8.79 7.37
CA LYS A 53 5.57 9.79 8.13
C LYS A 53 6.41 10.94 8.66
N ASN A 54 7.71 10.74 8.86
CA ASN A 54 8.61 11.74 9.42
C ASN A 54 9.34 12.54 8.34
N THR A 55 9.75 11.87 7.25
CA THR A 55 10.59 12.48 6.21
C THR A 55 9.83 12.81 4.91
N LEU A 56 8.63 12.25 4.74
CA LEU A 56 7.87 12.25 3.49
C LEU A 56 8.63 11.58 2.32
N ASP A 57 9.64 10.77 2.61
CA ASP A 57 10.32 10.00 1.57
C ASP A 57 9.35 8.99 0.94
N LYS A 58 9.41 8.84 -0.38
CA LYS A 58 8.50 7.95 -1.11
C LYS A 58 8.99 6.52 -0.97
N MET A 59 8.13 5.62 -0.52
CA MET A 59 8.47 4.21 -0.27
C MET A 59 7.68 3.27 -1.19
N ASP A 60 7.31 3.77 -2.36
CA ASP A 60 6.44 3.12 -3.34
C ASP A 60 6.98 3.24 -4.78
N LYS A 61 6.22 2.75 -5.76
CA LYS A 61 6.61 2.74 -7.17
C LYS A 61 6.92 4.12 -7.75
N ASP A 62 6.51 5.21 -7.12
CA ASP A 62 6.94 6.55 -7.52
C ASP A 62 8.47 6.70 -7.47
N ARG A 63 9.20 5.93 -6.65
CA ARG A 63 10.66 5.89 -6.71
C ARG A 63 11.18 5.47 -8.08
N PHE A 64 10.53 4.50 -8.72
CA PHE A 64 10.85 4.11 -10.09
C PHE A 64 10.34 5.13 -11.10
N ARG A 65 9.09 5.60 -10.97
CA ARG A 65 8.49 6.57 -11.91
C ARG A 65 9.25 7.90 -11.95
N GLN A 66 9.86 8.29 -10.84
CA GLN A 66 10.59 9.56 -10.68
C GLN A 66 12.12 9.37 -10.65
N SER A 67 12.63 8.18 -10.99
CA SER A 67 14.07 7.88 -11.05
C SER A 67 14.84 8.17 -9.75
N LEU A 68 14.22 7.92 -8.59
CA LEU A 68 14.82 8.13 -7.26
C LEU A 68 15.72 6.96 -6.82
N GLY A 69 15.68 5.83 -7.53
CA GLY A 69 16.40 4.60 -7.16
C GLY A 69 15.87 3.96 -5.87
N GLY A 70 16.48 2.85 -5.44
CA GLY A 70 16.15 2.22 -4.15
C GLY A 70 14.75 1.60 -4.08
N LEU A 71 14.24 1.04 -5.18
CA LEU A 71 12.85 0.55 -5.26
C LEU A 71 12.64 -0.68 -4.36
N ILE A 72 13.53 -1.67 -4.45
CA ILE A 72 13.40 -2.93 -3.72
C ILE A 72 13.60 -2.67 -2.23
N GLU A 73 14.61 -1.88 -1.89
CA GLU A 73 14.93 -1.50 -0.51
C GLU A 73 13.76 -0.77 0.15
N ALA A 74 13.06 0.10 -0.59
CA ALA A 74 11.85 0.75 -0.09
C ALA A 74 10.71 -0.24 0.15
N TYR A 75 10.54 -1.25 -0.72
CA TYR A 75 9.47 -2.25 -0.59
C TYR A 75 9.75 -3.19 0.59
N GLU A 76 11.01 -3.61 0.75
CA GLU A 76 11.47 -4.41 1.88
C GLU A 76 11.28 -3.64 3.20
N GLU A 77 11.60 -2.35 3.24
CA GLU A 77 11.39 -1.52 4.43
C GLU A 77 9.90 -1.39 4.78
N VAL A 78 9.01 -1.20 3.79
CA VAL A 78 7.56 -1.22 4.02
C VAL A 78 7.13 -2.58 4.61
N ALA A 79 7.61 -3.68 4.04
CA ALA A 79 7.31 -5.03 4.50
C ALA A 79 7.79 -5.26 5.95
N HIS A 80 9.02 -4.84 6.28
CA HIS A 80 9.58 -4.94 7.63
C HIS A 80 8.78 -4.12 8.65
N ARG A 81 8.37 -2.89 8.31
CA ARG A 81 7.53 -2.06 9.20
C ARG A 81 6.15 -2.66 9.44
N LEU A 82 5.62 -3.40 8.47
CA LEU A 82 4.39 -4.19 8.62
C LEU A 82 4.59 -5.53 9.34
N GLY A 83 5.83 -5.88 9.71
CA GLY A 83 6.17 -7.14 10.39
C GLY A 83 6.16 -8.37 9.48
N VAL A 84 6.24 -8.18 8.16
CA VAL A 84 6.36 -9.26 7.19
C VAL A 84 7.79 -9.80 7.23
N LYS A 85 7.94 -11.13 7.32
CA LYS A 85 9.24 -11.81 7.23
C LYS A 85 9.52 -12.17 5.78
N LEU A 86 10.61 -11.63 5.24
CA LEU A 86 11.03 -11.88 3.86
C LEU A 86 12.01 -13.06 3.74
N ASP A 87 12.64 -13.45 4.85
CA ASP A 87 13.56 -14.59 5.01
C ASP A 87 13.21 -15.45 6.25
#